data_AF-A0A8B6CDH0-F1
#
_entry.id   AF-A0A8B6CDH0-F1
#
_cell.length_a   1.000
_cell.length_b   1.000
_cell.length_c   1.000
_cell.angle_alpha   90.00
_cell.angle_beta   90.00
_cell.angle_gamma   90.00
#
_symmetry.space_group_name_H-M   'P 1'
#
loop_
_entity.id
_entity.type
_entity.pdbx_description
1 polymer ?
#
loop_
_entity_poly.entity_id
_entity_poly.type
_entity_poly.pdbx_seq_one_letter_code
_entity_poly.pdbx_strand_id
1 'polypeptide(L)'
;MKILGSLTATGMCTNSKHQNSYEKIDEKVQNISTDMEVIKEKLDKIQNLVSNIKCNQPGEWTVIQRRYDGSVEFNRNWKDYKNGFGNKHGEFWLDGDI
;
A
#
# COMPACT_ATOMS: atom_id res chain seq x y z
N MET A 1 -40.16 65.74 29.82
CA MET A 1 -40.77 64.48 30.33
C MET A 1 -39.97 63.32 29.74
N LYS A 2 -39.43 62.43 30.58
CA LYS A 2 -38.62 61.23 30.28
C LYS A 2 -39.53 60.01 30.12
N ILE A 3 -39.31 59.14 29.12
CA ILE A 3 -39.54 57.66 29.13
C ILE A 3 -38.65 57.08 27.97
N LEU A 4 -37.46 56.49 28.17
CA LEU A 4 -37.03 55.12 28.59
C LEU A 4 -37.26 53.96 27.57
N GLY A 5 -36.16 53.24 27.25
CA GLY A 5 -36.09 51.87 26.70
C GLY A 5 -35.92 51.80 25.16
N SER A 6 -34.92 51.17 24.55
CA SER A 6 -34.17 49.96 24.90
C SER A 6 -32.77 50.01 24.27
N LEU A 7 -31.74 50.04 25.11
CA LEU A 7 -30.40 49.58 24.76
C LEU A 7 -30.44 48.06 24.69
N THR A 8 -30.40 47.49 23.49
CA THR A 8 -29.73 46.19 23.35
C THR A 8 -28.33 46.47 22.86
N ALA A 9 -27.50 46.98 23.77
CA ALA A 9 -26.09 46.62 23.71
C ALA A 9 -26.07 45.11 23.98
N THR A 10 -26.15 44.29 22.94
CA THR A 10 -25.49 42.98 22.98
C THR A 10 -24.01 43.31 23.15
N GLY A 11 -23.63 43.56 24.40
CA GLY A 11 -22.26 43.50 24.84
C GLY A 11 -21.82 42.09 24.51
N MET A 12 -21.19 41.93 23.35
CA MET A 12 -20.31 40.82 23.14
C MET A 12 -19.24 40.98 24.20
N CYS A 13 -19.32 40.19 25.27
CA CYS A 13 -18.22 39.99 26.19
C CYS A 13 -17.09 39.34 25.38
N THR A 14 -16.31 40.11 24.64
CA THR A 14 -15.07 39.60 24.06
C THR A 14 -14.04 39.60 25.18
N ASN A 15 -14.00 38.48 25.90
CA ASN A 15 -12.91 38.22 26.84
C ASN A 15 -11.62 38.09 26.01
N SER A 16 -10.82 39.16 25.91
CA SER A 16 -9.61 39.20 25.08
C SER A 16 -8.58 38.10 25.46
N LYS A 17 -8.64 37.61 26.70
CA LYS A 17 -7.87 36.45 27.16
C LYS A 17 -8.33 35.13 26.52
N HIS A 18 -9.62 34.98 26.24
CA HIS A 18 -10.19 33.84 25.52
C HIS A 18 -9.92 33.93 24.02
N GLN A 19 -10.02 35.11 23.41
CA GLN A 19 -9.79 35.33 21.97
C GLN A 19 -8.38 34.84 21.54
N ASN A 20 -7.34 35.27 22.27
CA ASN A 20 -5.95 34.82 22.05
C ASN A 20 -5.75 33.31 22.28
N SER A 21 -6.59 32.69 23.12
CA SER A 21 -6.54 31.25 23.36
C SER A 21 -7.14 30.47 22.19
N TYR A 22 -8.25 30.96 21.61
CA TYR A 22 -8.87 30.35 20.44
C TYR A 22 -8.00 30.53 19.19
N GLU A 23 -7.41 31.71 18.97
CA GLU A 23 -6.50 31.95 17.83
C GLU A 23 -5.27 31.04 17.84
N LYS A 24 -4.68 30.78 19.01
CA LYS A 24 -3.57 29.81 19.17
C LYS A 24 -4.00 28.36 18.94
N ILE A 25 -5.26 28.04 19.21
CA ILE A 25 -5.83 26.72 18.93
C ILE A 25 -6.05 26.59 17.42
N ASP A 26 -6.58 27.61 16.77
CA ASP A 26 -6.82 27.63 15.33
C ASP A 26 -5.52 27.49 14.54
N GLU A 27 -4.46 28.19 14.93
CA GLU A 27 -3.12 28.04 14.34
C GLU A 27 -2.61 26.59 14.43
N LYS A 28 -2.76 25.96 15.61
CA LYS A 28 -2.39 24.55 15.79
C LYS A 28 -3.24 23.62 14.93
N VAL A 29 -4.54 23.89 14.81
CA VAL A 29 -5.46 23.11 13.97
C VAL A 29 -5.06 23.23 12.50
N GLN A 30 -4.65 24.42 12.02
CA GLN A 30 -4.18 24.62 10.65
C GLN A 30 -2.86 23.88 10.38
N ASN A 31 -1.92 23.92 11.32
CA ASN A 31 -0.67 23.19 11.20
C ASN A 31 -0.89 21.68 11.18
N ILE A 32 -1.79 21.16 12.04
CA ILE A 32 -2.19 19.76 12.04
C ILE A 32 -2.87 19.38 10.70
N SER A 33 -3.74 20.25 10.17
CA SER A 33 -4.39 20.02 8.87
C SER A 33 -3.35 19.89 7.76
N THR A 34 -2.35 20.76 7.76
CA THR A 34 -1.25 20.76 6.79
C THR A 34 -0.40 19.49 6.91
N ASP A 35 -0.06 19.09 8.14
CA ASP A 35 0.69 17.85 8.39
C ASP A 35 -0.10 16.61 7.92
N MET A 36 -1.42 16.61 8.12
CA MET A 36 -2.29 15.54 7.65
C MET A 36 -2.32 15.43 6.12
N GLU A 37 -2.21 16.53 5.38
CA GLU A 37 -2.11 16.52 3.92
C GLU A 37 -0.78 15.91 3.44
N VAL A 38 0.34 16.30 4.08
CA VAL A 38 1.66 15.71 3.79
C VAL A 38 1.69 14.21 4.08
N ILE A 39 1.03 13.77 5.16
CA ILE A 39 0.93 12.35 5.50
C ILE A 39 0.12 11.59 4.43
N LYS A 40 -1.00 12.15 3.95
CA LYS A 40 -1.79 11.53 2.88
C LYS A 40 -0.97 11.37 1.60
N GLU A 41 -0.22 12.39 1.19
CA GLU A 41 0.65 12.30 0.01
C GLU A 41 1.72 11.20 0.16
N LYS A 42 2.32 11.09 1.35
CA LYS A 42 3.28 10.01 1.64
C LYS A 42 2.62 8.63 1.64
N LEU A 43 1.40 8.52 2.15
CA LEU A 43 0.62 7.28 2.11
C LEU A 43 0.32 6.86 0.66
N ASP A 44 -0.07 7.79 -0.21
CA ASP A 44 -0.32 7.50 -1.63
C ASP A 44 0.94 7.00 -2.34
N LYS A 45 2.10 7.60 -2.05
CA LYS A 45 3.40 7.10 -2.56
C LYS A 45 3.69 5.69 -2.07
N ILE A 46 3.45 5.39 -0.79
CA ILE A 46 3.65 4.05 -0.24
C ILE A 46 2.69 3.05 -0.87
N GLN A 47 1.41 3.40 -1.03
CA GLN A 47 0.41 2.54 -1.67
C GLN A 47 0.81 2.21 -3.12
N ASN A 48 1.33 3.18 -3.86
CA ASN A 48 1.86 2.98 -5.21
C ASN A 48 3.12 2.09 -5.24
N LEU A 49 3.99 2.20 -4.24
CA LEU A 49 5.13 1.28 -4.12
C LEU A 49 4.66 -0.14 -3.81
N VAL A 50 3.70 -0.29 -2.89
CA VAL A 50 3.11 -1.58 -2.52
C VAL A 50 2.39 -2.24 -3.69
N SER A 51 1.68 -1.47 -4.52
CA SER A 51 1.00 -1.99 -5.73
C SER A 51 1.99 -2.48 -6.80
N ASN A 52 3.13 -1.81 -6.94
CA ASN A 52 4.22 -2.24 -7.82
C ASN A 52 5.03 -3.42 -7.25
N ILE A 53 5.04 -3.59 -5.92
CA ILE A 53 5.61 -4.76 -5.25
C ILE A 53 4.64 -5.95 -5.28
N LYS A 54 3.34 -5.73 -5.60
CA LYS A 54 2.39 -6.82 -5.82
C LYS A 54 2.92 -7.65 -6.99
N CYS A 55 3.48 -8.79 -6.60
CA CYS A 55 4.42 -9.57 -7.35
C CYS A 55 3.99 -9.77 -8.80
N ASN A 56 4.99 -9.78 -9.69
CA ASN A 56 4.91 -10.37 -11.03
C ASN A 56 3.90 -11.53 -10.99
N GLN A 57 2.97 -11.49 -11.93
CA GLN A 57 1.94 -12.51 -12.09
C GLN A 57 2.53 -13.91 -11.82
N PRO A 58 1.83 -14.82 -11.13
CA PRO A 58 2.25 -16.21 -11.06
C PRO A 58 2.25 -16.78 -12.50
N GLY A 59 3.34 -16.61 -13.23
CA GLY A 59 3.33 -16.74 -14.69
C GLY A 59 4.67 -16.80 -15.39
N GLU A 60 5.80 -16.51 -14.73
CA GLU A 60 7.12 -16.53 -15.39
C GLU A 60 8.13 -17.49 -14.72
N TRP A 61 7.65 -18.51 -14.01
CA TRP A 61 8.52 -19.59 -13.55
C TRP A 61 8.39 -20.78 -14.50
N THR A 62 9.45 -21.04 -15.27
CA THR A 62 9.55 -22.27 -16.06
C THR A 62 9.87 -23.44 -15.13
N VAL A 63 8.94 -24.38 -15.01
CA VAL A 63 9.17 -25.62 -14.27
C VAL A 63 10.10 -26.52 -15.09
N ILE A 64 11.32 -26.70 -14.59
CA ILE A 64 12.33 -27.54 -15.24
C ILE A 64 12.20 -29.03 -14.88
N GLN A 65 11.49 -29.36 -13.80
CA GLN A 65 11.46 -30.70 -13.24
C GLN A 65 10.18 -30.93 -12.40
N ARG A 66 9.51 -32.08 -12.55
CA ARG A 66 8.36 -32.49 -11.71
C ARG A 66 8.46 -33.96 -11.26
N ARG A 67 8.32 -34.23 -9.95
CA ARG A 67 8.17 -35.57 -9.32
C ARG A 67 6.91 -35.61 -8.46
N TYR A 68 6.21 -36.75 -8.41
CA TYR A 68 5.14 -37.00 -7.45
C TYR A 68 4.83 -38.49 -7.23
N ASP A 69 5.04 -39.38 -8.20
CA ASP A 69 4.61 -40.80 -8.11
C ASP A 69 5.70 -41.82 -8.46
N GLY A 70 6.85 -41.39 -8.98
CA GLY A 70 7.93 -42.29 -9.41
C GLY A 70 7.63 -43.05 -10.71
N SER A 71 6.65 -42.61 -11.50
CA SER A 71 6.31 -43.22 -12.80
C SER A 71 7.42 -43.06 -13.84
N VAL A 72 8.35 -42.12 -13.65
CA VAL A 72 9.49 -41.90 -14.54
C VAL A 72 10.79 -42.21 -13.81
N GLU A 73 11.64 -43.05 -14.40
CA GLU A 73 13.00 -43.32 -13.92
C GLU A 73 13.90 -42.09 -14.12
N PHE A 74 14.59 -41.65 -13.07
CA PHE A 74 15.53 -40.51 -13.10
C PHE A 74 17.00 -40.95 -13.04
N ASN A 75 17.28 -42.21 -12.73
CA ASN A 75 18.62 -42.76 -12.86
C ASN A 75 18.95 -43.02 -14.35
N ARG A 76 19.31 -41.95 -15.06
CA ARG A 76 19.58 -41.95 -16.50
C ARG A 76 20.96 -41.41 -16.83
N ASN A 77 21.41 -41.65 -18.04
CA ASN A 77 22.69 -41.14 -18.53
C ASN A 77 22.60 -39.64 -18.84
N TRP A 78 23.76 -39.00 -19.03
CA TRP A 78 23.86 -37.57 -19.34
C TRP A 78 23.11 -37.15 -20.62
N LYS A 79 23.08 -38.02 -21.64
CA LYS A 79 22.39 -37.73 -22.91
C LYS A 79 20.89 -37.54 -22.69
N ASP A 80 20.28 -38.31 -21.80
CA ASP A 80 18.86 -38.17 -21.45
C ASP A 80 18.58 -36.86 -20.71
N TYR A 81 19.46 -36.45 -19.80
CA TYR A 81 19.34 -35.16 -19.12
C TYR A 81 19.52 -33.96 -20.05
N LYS A 82 20.37 -34.10 -21.08
CA LYS A 82 20.52 -33.08 -22.12
C LYS A 82 19.25 -32.95 -22.96
N ASN A 83 18.68 -34.09 -23.39
CA ASN A 83 17.56 -34.15 -24.32
C ASN A 83 16.17 -34.06 -23.68
N GLY A 84 16.08 -34.07 -22.34
CA GLY A 84 14.80 -34.10 -21.64
C GLY A 84 14.15 -35.50 -21.64
N PHE A 85 13.33 -35.78 -20.62
CA PHE A 85 12.58 -37.03 -20.53
C PHE A 85 11.33 -36.89 -19.67
N GLY A 86 10.38 -37.81 -19.83
CA GLY A 86 9.10 -37.82 -19.12
C GLY A 86 7.97 -37.10 -19.86
N ASN A 87 6.93 -36.71 -19.15
CA ASN A 87 5.73 -36.08 -19.71
C ASN A 87 5.45 -34.75 -18.99
N LYS A 88 5.28 -33.64 -19.75
CA LYS A 88 5.00 -32.31 -19.20
C LYS A 88 3.71 -32.25 -18.34
N HIS A 89 2.77 -33.16 -18.57
CA HIS A 89 1.55 -33.31 -17.76
C HIS A 89 1.73 -34.24 -16.54
N GLY A 90 2.85 -34.97 -16.46
CA GLY A 90 3.21 -35.90 -15.40
C GLY A 90 4.60 -35.60 -14.83
N GLU A 91 5.38 -36.65 -14.55
CA GLU A 91 6.79 -36.47 -14.13
C GLU A 91 7.67 -36.21 -15.34
N PHE A 92 8.55 -35.21 -15.25
CA PHE A 92 9.47 -34.87 -16.34
C PHE A 92 10.73 -34.14 -15.87
N TRP A 93 11.69 -34.09 -16.79
CA TRP A 93 12.86 -33.23 -16.83
C TRP A 93 12.85 -32.47 -18.16
N LEU A 94 12.89 -31.15 -18.10
CA LEU A 94 12.98 -30.29 -19.28
C LEU A 94 14.41 -30.33 -19.83
N ASP A 95 14.54 -30.41 -21.15
CA ASP A 95 15.81 -30.40 -21.85
C ASP A 95 16.59 -29.10 -21.62
N GLY A 96 17.92 -29.20 -21.75
CA GLY A 96 18.84 -28.06 -21.53
C GLY A 96 18.91 -27.07 -22.69
N ASP A 97 18.24 -27.37 -23.81
CA ASP A 97 18.17 -26.50 -24.99
C ASP A 97 16.90 -25.60 -24.87
N ILE A 98 16.93 -24.63 -23.95
CA ILE A 98 15.94 -23.53 -23.83
C ILE A 98 16.46 -22.29 -24.57
#